data_AF-A0A2M8P280-F1
#
_entry.id   AF-A0A2M8P280-F1
#
_cell.length_a   1.000
_cell.length_b   1.000
_cell.length_c   1.000
_cell.angle_alpha   90.00
_cell.angle_beta   90.00
_cell.angle_gamma   90.00
#
_symmetry.space_group_name_H-M   'P 1'
#
loop_
_entity.id
_entity.type
_entity.pdbx_description
1 polymer ?
#
loop_
_entity_poly.entity_id
_entity_poly.type
_entity_poly.pdbx_seq_one_letter_code
_entity_poly.pdbx_strand_id
1 'polypeptide(L)'
;MNEQAYWEAVQNRDSAYDKQFVYAVKTTGIFCRPTCPSRRPFRGHVEFFATADDAQHAGYRPCQRCHPTLDTIPDPHSDVVMAICRYLETDHDHIPTLDELGDQFSMSPYHLQRVFKRIVGISPRQYADSYRQGRLKTALKAGISATDAVYDAGYSASSQVYSGDILGMTPITYRTGGEAITITYTIVPCSLGYLMVAMTLRGVCKISLGDSEDDLNADLIGEFPQADITRDDDRLMPFITPIIAYLDGHHTHLNLPLDISATSFQRRVWEILRQIPYGETRSYDQIAMLLGQPTASRAVARACATNPVALAIPCHRVVRKNGDLAGYRWGIQRKRVILQIEHECISNTSCACGTCHHVSKTDSSIRLNSSGASSNG
;
A
#
# COMPACT_ATOMS: atom_id res chain seq x y z
N MET A 1 34.48 -21.49 6.06
CA MET A 1 33.25 -21.33 6.87
C MET A 1 33.58 -21.72 8.30
N ASN A 2 33.15 -20.94 9.30
CA ASN A 2 33.34 -21.32 10.70
C ASN A 2 32.24 -22.31 11.11
N GLU A 3 32.48 -23.62 10.88
CA GLU A 3 31.49 -24.67 11.17
C GLU A 3 31.09 -24.75 12.64
N GLN A 4 31.96 -24.32 13.56
CA GLN A 4 31.66 -24.30 14.99
C GLN A 4 30.57 -23.27 15.31
N ALA A 5 30.70 -22.05 14.76
CA ALA A 5 29.70 -21.00 14.91
C ALA A 5 28.35 -21.37 14.26
N TYR A 6 28.37 -22.02 13.09
CA TYR A 6 27.14 -22.49 12.44
C TYR A 6 26.47 -23.60 13.24
N TRP A 7 27.24 -24.50 13.85
CA TRP A 7 26.68 -25.52 14.72
C TRP A 7 26.04 -24.93 15.97
N GLU A 8 26.69 -23.95 16.61
CA GLU A 8 26.11 -23.21 17.74
C GLU A 8 24.82 -22.48 17.34
N ALA A 9 24.77 -21.88 16.14
CA ALA A 9 23.56 -21.26 15.62
C ALA A 9 22.40 -22.27 15.41
N VAL A 10 22.69 -23.46 14.89
CA VAL A 10 21.70 -24.56 14.77
C VAL A 10 21.22 -25.03 16.13
N GLN A 11 22.11 -25.12 17.11
CA GLN A 11 21.74 -25.47 18.47
C GLN A 11 20.83 -24.38 19.07
N ASN A 12 21.23 -23.11 18.97
CA ASN A 12 20.48 -22.03 19.60
C ASN A 12 19.24 -21.58 18.82
N ARG A 13 19.02 -22.13 17.61
CA ARG A 13 17.98 -21.66 16.66
C ARG A 13 18.09 -20.16 16.42
N ASP A 14 19.33 -19.71 16.26
CA ASP A 14 19.64 -18.30 16.16
C ASP A 14 19.12 -17.74 14.82
N SER A 15 18.15 -16.84 14.90
CA SER A 15 17.57 -16.17 13.74
C SER A 15 18.53 -15.20 13.07
N ALA A 16 19.60 -14.74 13.76
CA ALA A 16 20.62 -13.90 13.15
C ALA A 16 21.35 -14.61 12.01
N TYR A 17 21.43 -15.94 12.07
CA TYR A 17 22.04 -16.79 11.05
C TYR A 17 21.04 -17.31 10.02
N ASP A 18 19.76 -16.95 10.12
CA ASP A 18 18.78 -17.28 9.09
C ASP A 18 19.20 -16.63 7.76
N LYS A 19 19.09 -17.38 6.67
CA LYS A 19 19.57 -17.01 5.32
C LYS A 19 21.09 -16.87 5.14
N GLN A 20 21.90 -17.07 6.18
CA GLN A 20 23.36 -17.08 6.04
C GLN A 20 23.90 -18.45 5.63
N PHE A 21 23.21 -19.53 6.02
CA PHE A 21 23.53 -20.90 5.63
C PHE A 21 22.30 -21.82 5.81
N VAL A 22 22.36 -23.01 5.22
CA VAL A 22 21.47 -24.13 5.54
C VAL A 22 22.30 -25.33 6.02
N TYR A 23 21.70 -26.20 6.83
CA TYR A 23 22.34 -27.44 7.25
C TYR A 23 21.59 -28.64 6.71
N ALA A 24 22.31 -29.63 6.21
CA ALA A 24 21.78 -30.89 5.71
C ALA A 24 22.10 -32.05 6.66
N VAL A 25 21.19 -33.02 6.76
CA VAL A 25 21.33 -34.19 7.61
C VAL A 25 21.51 -35.43 6.74
N LYS A 26 22.71 -36.01 6.76
CA LYS A 26 23.13 -37.15 5.93
C LYS A 26 22.19 -38.35 6.04
N THR A 27 21.70 -38.66 7.23
CA THR A 27 20.86 -39.84 7.47
C THR A 27 19.43 -39.68 6.97
N THR A 28 18.91 -38.47 6.86
CA THR A 28 17.53 -38.24 6.40
C THR A 28 17.46 -37.71 4.97
N GLY A 29 18.58 -37.22 4.42
CA GLY A 29 18.62 -36.58 3.11
C GLY A 29 17.83 -35.27 3.07
N ILE A 30 17.67 -34.59 4.23
CA ILE A 30 16.89 -33.36 4.36
C ILE A 30 17.80 -32.21 4.78
N PHE A 31 17.64 -31.04 4.15
CA PHE A 31 18.26 -29.79 4.61
C PHE A 31 17.27 -28.81 5.21
N CYS A 32 17.76 -27.98 6.12
CA CYS A 32 17.00 -27.13 7.02
C CYS A 32 17.68 -25.76 7.22
N ARG A 33 16.88 -24.76 7.62
CA ARG A 33 17.36 -23.49 8.19
C ARG A 33 17.86 -23.68 9.62
N PRO A 34 18.81 -22.86 10.12
CA PRO A 34 19.27 -22.92 11.51
C PRO A 34 18.15 -22.75 12.55
N THR A 35 17.09 -22.02 12.19
CA THR A 35 15.90 -21.79 13.02
C THR A 35 14.88 -22.95 13.02
N CYS A 36 15.15 -24.05 12.30
CA CYS A 36 14.17 -25.11 12.09
C CYS A 36 13.64 -25.70 13.42
N PRO A 37 12.30 -25.85 13.58
CA PRO A 37 11.72 -26.43 14.77
C PRO A 37 11.88 -27.96 14.87
N SER A 38 12.50 -28.62 13.88
CA SER A 38 12.76 -30.06 13.92
C SER A 38 13.68 -30.46 15.08
N ARG A 39 13.64 -31.75 15.43
CA ARG A 39 14.57 -32.33 16.41
C ARG A 39 16.01 -32.11 15.94
N ARG A 40 16.90 -31.73 16.86
CA ARG A 40 18.31 -31.48 16.53
C ARG A 40 18.95 -32.79 16.04
N PRO A 41 19.59 -32.77 14.86
CA PRO A 41 20.34 -33.94 14.37
C PRO A 41 21.60 -34.16 15.21
N PHE A 42 22.21 -35.33 15.08
CA PHE A 42 23.53 -35.59 15.64
C PHE A 42 24.60 -34.84 14.83
N ARG A 43 25.51 -34.11 15.49
CA ARG A 43 26.54 -33.26 14.83
C ARG A 43 27.33 -33.99 13.75
N GLY A 44 27.66 -35.26 13.96
CA GLY A 44 28.42 -36.08 13.00
C GLY A 44 27.70 -36.35 11.68
N HIS A 45 26.38 -36.13 11.62
CA HIS A 45 25.58 -36.32 10.40
C HIS A 45 25.20 -34.99 9.74
N VAL A 46 25.77 -33.87 10.18
CA VAL A 46 25.41 -32.53 9.69
C VAL A 46 26.48 -32.00 8.74
N GLU A 47 26.02 -31.44 7.63
CA GLU A 47 26.82 -30.74 6.63
C GLU A 47 26.22 -29.36 6.39
N PHE A 48 27.05 -28.35 6.12
CA PHE A 48 26.60 -26.96 5.95
C PHE A 48 26.78 -26.51 4.50
N PHE A 49 25.82 -25.74 4.01
CA PHE A 49 25.82 -25.16 2.67
C PHE A 49 25.53 -23.66 2.76
N ALA A 50 26.15 -22.88 1.88
CA ALA A 50 25.92 -21.43 1.83
C ALA A 50 24.48 -21.10 1.43
N THR A 51 23.95 -21.82 0.44
CA THR A 51 22.59 -21.61 -0.08
C THR A 51 21.76 -22.89 -0.10
N ALA A 52 20.43 -22.73 -0.18
CA ALA A 52 19.50 -23.83 -0.39
C ALA A 52 19.77 -24.55 -1.73
N ASP A 53 20.14 -23.80 -2.76
CA ASP A 53 20.48 -24.34 -4.08
C ASP A 53 21.70 -25.26 -4.01
N ASP A 54 22.75 -24.89 -3.26
CA ASP A 54 23.94 -25.74 -3.08
C ASP A 54 23.56 -27.09 -2.42
N ALA A 55 22.70 -27.06 -1.41
CA ALA A 55 22.22 -28.27 -0.74
C ALA A 55 21.38 -29.15 -1.68
N GLN A 56 20.58 -28.56 -2.57
CA GLN A 56 19.80 -29.31 -3.56
C GLN A 56 20.68 -29.93 -4.65
N HIS A 57 21.68 -29.20 -5.15
CA HIS A 57 22.66 -29.75 -6.09
C HIS A 57 23.48 -30.90 -5.47
N ALA A 58 23.71 -30.85 -4.14
CA ALA A 58 24.31 -31.94 -3.39
C ALA A 58 23.36 -33.13 -3.12
N GLY A 59 22.11 -33.09 -3.62
CA GLY A 59 21.16 -34.19 -3.56
C GLY A 59 20.24 -34.20 -2.34
N TYR A 60 20.25 -33.15 -1.51
CA TYR A 60 19.37 -33.06 -0.35
C TYR A 60 18.01 -32.46 -0.71
N ARG A 61 16.96 -32.94 -0.03
CA ARG A 61 15.58 -32.45 -0.20
C ARG A 61 15.24 -31.37 0.83
N PRO A 62 14.41 -30.37 0.48
CA PRO A 62 14.04 -29.31 1.39
C PRO A 62 13.12 -29.81 2.52
N CYS A 63 13.39 -29.36 3.74
CA CYS A 63 12.55 -29.65 4.89
C CYS A 63 11.16 -29.01 4.78
N GLN A 64 10.11 -29.84 4.89
CA GLN A 64 8.71 -29.41 4.85
C GLN A 64 8.24 -28.65 6.11
N ARG A 65 9.09 -28.53 7.15
CA ARG A 65 8.74 -27.77 8.36
C ARG A 65 9.24 -26.33 8.30
N CYS A 66 10.50 -26.15 7.91
CA CYS A 66 11.10 -24.82 7.82
C CYS A 66 11.14 -24.26 6.40
N HIS A 67 10.68 -25.03 5.40
CA HIS A 67 10.63 -24.65 3.99
C HIS A 67 11.87 -23.84 3.57
N PRO A 68 13.07 -24.44 3.63
CA PRO A 68 14.33 -23.71 3.48
C PRO A 68 14.52 -23.07 2.10
N THR A 69 13.70 -23.48 1.11
CA THR A 69 13.64 -22.93 -0.25
C THR A 69 12.65 -21.78 -0.41
N LEU A 70 11.74 -21.57 0.55
CA LEU A 70 10.81 -20.43 0.55
C LEU A 70 11.39 -19.30 1.37
N ASP A 71 11.31 -18.06 0.89
CA ASP A 71 11.85 -16.87 1.61
C ASP A 71 11.21 -16.64 2.99
N THR A 72 9.99 -17.15 3.20
CA THR A 72 9.23 -17.12 4.46
C THR A 72 8.48 -18.44 4.65
N ILE A 73 8.38 -18.92 5.90
CA ILE A 73 7.52 -20.05 6.26
C ILE A 73 6.09 -19.52 6.27
N PRO A 74 5.16 -20.03 5.44
CA PRO A 74 3.76 -19.65 5.52
C PRO A 74 3.26 -19.91 6.93
N ASP A 75 2.58 -18.94 7.55
CA ASP A 75 1.94 -19.20 8.83
C ASP A 75 0.90 -20.31 8.61
N PRO A 76 0.96 -21.43 9.36
CA PRO A 76 0.07 -22.57 9.14
C PRO A 76 -1.41 -22.24 9.30
N HIS A 77 -1.73 -21.08 9.89
CA HIS A 77 -3.10 -20.58 10.03
C HIS A 77 -3.50 -19.55 8.97
N SER A 78 -2.63 -19.21 7.99
CA SER A 78 -2.95 -18.23 6.93
C SER A 78 -4.17 -18.66 6.11
N ASP A 79 -4.22 -19.93 5.71
CA ASP A 79 -5.33 -20.47 4.91
C ASP A 79 -6.63 -20.49 5.71
N VAL A 80 -6.55 -20.83 7.00
CA VAL A 80 -7.69 -20.81 7.92
C VAL A 80 -8.19 -19.37 8.15
N VAL A 81 -7.28 -18.40 8.31
CA VAL A 81 -7.65 -16.99 8.48
C VAL A 81 -8.27 -16.41 7.21
N MET A 82 -7.73 -16.75 6.03
CA MET A 82 -8.34 -16.37 4.75
C MET A 82 -9.71 -17.03 4.55
N ALA A 83 -9.91 -18.26 5.04
CA ALA A 83 -11.22 -18.90 5.05
C ALA A 83 -12.19 -18.21 6.03
N ILE A 84 -11.73 -17.80 7.21
CA ILE A 84 -12.51 -17.00 8.16
C ILE A 84 -12.90 -15.65 7.55
N CYS A 85 -11.97 -14.93 6.90
CA CYS A 85 -12.30 -13.67 6.22
C CYS A 85 -13.40 -13.88 5.16
N ARG A 86 -13.26 -14.90 4.30
CA ARG A 86 -14.29 -15.22 3.29
C ARG A 86 -15.64 -15.55 3.92
N TYR A 87 -15.65 -16.28 5.04
CA TYR A 87 -16.87 -16.59 5.76
C TYR A 87 -17.48 -15.36 6.45
N LEU A 88 -16.67 -14.42 6.93
CA LEU A 88 -17.18 -13.14 7.45
C LEU A 88 -17.71 -12.23 6.33
N GLU A 89 -17.34 -12.51 5.08
CA GLU A 89 -17.78 -11.79 3.88
C GLU A 89 -19.06 -12.37 3.26
N THR A 90 -19.48 -13.59 3.63
CA THR A 90 -20.76 -14.16 3.18
C THR A 90 -21.95 -13.55 3.92
N ASP A 91 -23.15 -13.62 3.31
CA ASP A 91 -24.38 -13.14 3.94
C ASP A 91 -24.79 -14.03 5.11
N HIS A 92 -24.83 -13.43 6.29
CA HIS A 92 -25.26 -14.05 7.55
C HIS A 92 -26.24 -13.10 8.25
N ASP A 93 -27.31 -13.65 8.84
CA ASP A 93 -28.36 -12.88 9.53
C ASP A 93 -27.85 -12.06 10.73
N HIS A 94 -26.68 -12.42 11.29
CA HIS A 94 -25.99 -11.67 12.33
C HIS A 94 -24.47 -11.79 12.16
N ILE A 95 -23.70 -10.96 12.88
CA ILE A 95 -22.24 -11.09 12.93
C ILE A 95 -21.90 -12.35 13.72
N PRO A 96 -21.17 -13.33 13.14
CA PRO A 96 -20.76 -14.51 13.88
C PRO A 96 -19.91 -14.14 15.10
N THR A 97 -20.26 -14.71 16.24
CA THR A 97 -19.49 -14.63 17.48
C THR A 97 -18.18 -15.39 17.37
N LEU A 98 -17.25 -15.14 18.29
CA LEU A 98 -15.99 -15.89 18.33
C LEU A 98 -16.20 -17.39 18.60
N ASP A 99 -17.28 -17.74 19.30
CA ASP A 99 -17.64 -19.13 19.59
C ASP A 99 -18.13 -19.84 18.33
N GLU A 100 -19.03 -19.21 17.57
CA GLU A 100 -19.52 -19.76 16.29
C GLU A 100 -18.42 -19.87 15.23
N LEU A 101 -17.51 -18.88 15.17
CA LEU A 101 -16.33 -18.97 14.32
C LEU A 101 -15.38 -20.07 14.80
N GLY A 102 -15.29 -20.28 16.11
CA GLY A 102 -14.50 -21.34 16.71
C GLY A 102 -15.01 -22.72 16.28
N ASP A 103 -16.32 -22.95 16.41
CA ASP A 103 -16.97 -24.19 16.01
C ASP A 103 -16.84 -24.46 14.51
N GLN A 104 -17.10 -23.44 13.68
CA GLN A 104 -17.04 -23.54 12.22
C GLN A 104 -15.64 -23.86 11.68
N PHE A 105 -14.60 -23.28 12.30
CA PHE A 105 -13.21 -23.44 11.87
C PHE A 105 -12.40 -24.41 12.73
N SER A 106 -13.07 -25.13 13.66
CA SER A 106 -12.44 -26.07 14.58
C SER A 106 -11.29 -25.46 15.39
N MET A 107 -11.48 -24.25 15.91
CA MET A 107 -10.53 -23.50 16.73
C MET A 107 -11.18 -23.05 18.04
N SER A 108 -10.41 -23.00 19.13
CA SER A 108 -10.94 -22.34 20.33
C SER A 108 -11.11 -20.82 20.09
N PRO A 109 -12.14 -20.18 20.66
CA PRO A 109 -12.46 -18.76 20.44
C PRO A 109 -11.27 -17.84 20.73
N TYR A 110 -10.56 -18.11 21.83
CA TYR A 110 -9.39 -17.35 22.27
C TYR A 110 -8.16 -17.58 21.38
N HIS A 111 -8.01 -18.78 20.81
CA HIS A 111 -6.95 -19.06 19.84
C HIS A 111 -7.24 -18.40 18.50
N LEU A 112 -8.47 -18.51 18.00
CA LEU A 112 -8.94 -17.87 16.78
C LEU A 112 -8.75 -16.36 16.85
N GLN A 113 -9.22 -15.70 17.91
CA GLN A 113 -9.06 -14.26 18.07
C GLN A 113 -7.59 -13.82 18.02
N ARG A 114 -6.69 -14.54 18.72
CA ARG A 114 -5.26 -14.21 18.74
C ARG A 114 -4.61 -14.44 17.39
N VAL A 115 -4.90 -15.57 16.74
CA VAL A 115 -4.35 -15.91 15.43
C VAL A 115 -4.85 -14.95 14.35
N PHE A 116 -6.15 -14.67 14.33
CA PHE A 116 -6.77 -13.74 13.40
C PHE A 116 -6.25 -12.31 13.62
N LYS A 117 -6.18 -11.82 14.86
CA LYS A 117 -5.64 -10.48 15.16
C LYS A 117 -4.16 -10.36 14.80
N ARG A 118 -3.38 -11.43 14.97
CA ARG A 118 -1.96 -11.45 14.58
C ARG A 118 -1.77 -11.42 13.07
N ILE A 119 -2.62 -12.13 12.31
CA ILE A 119 -2.51 -12.22 10.84
C ILE A 119 -3.19 -11.04 10.14
N VAL A 120 -4.39 -10.64 10.57
CA VAL A 120 -5.20 -9.57 9.93
C VAL A 120 -4.98 -8.19 10.56
N GLY A 121 -4.48 -8.15 11.80
CA GLY A 121 -4.19 -6.92 12.55
C GLY A 121 -5.36 -6.36 13.36
N ILE A 122 -6.57 -6.91 13.18
CA ILE A 122 -7.80 -6.53 13.89
C ILE A 122 -8.56 -7.79 14.31
N SER A 123 -9.53 -7.68 15.23
CA SER A 123 -10.33 -8.83 15.64
C SER A 123 -11.29 -9.28 14.52
N PRO A 124 -11.75 -10.54 14.52
CA PRO A 124 -12.79 -11.03 13.59
C PRO A 124 -14.05 -10.15 13.61
N ARG A 125 -14.48 -9.71 14.80
CA ARG A 125 -15.62 -8.81 14.96
C ARG A 125 -15.39 -7.47 14.26
N GLN A 126 -14.25 -6.83 14.49
CA GLN A 126 -13.89 -5.56 13.84
C GLN A 126 -13.78 -5.71 12.31
N TYR A 127 -13.32 -6.86 11.83
CA TYR A 127 -13.28 -7.18 10.41
C TYR A 127 -14.68 -7.28 9.81
N ALA A 128 -15.57 -8.05 10.45
CA ALA A 128 -16.96 -8.22 10.04
C ALA A 128 -17.74 -6.90 10.07
N ASP A 129 -17.58 -6.11 11.14
CA ASP A 129 -18.14 -4.78 11.27
C ASP A 129 -17.71 -3.87 10.12
N SER A 130 -16.41 -3.85 9.79
CA SER A 130 -15.86 -3.03 8.70
C SER A 130 -16.37 -3.46 7.33
N TYR A 131 -16.48 -4.77 7.09
CA TYR A 131 -16.99 -5.32 5.84
C TYR A 131 -18.48 -4.98 5.64
N ARG A 132 -19.28 -5.14 6.69
CA ARG A 132 -20.71 -4.80 6.69
C ARG A 132 -20.97 -3.31 6.56
N GLN A 133 -20.17 -2.47 7.20
CA GLN A 133 -20.19 -1.02 6.96
C GLN A 133 -19.91 -0.69 5.47
N GLY A 134 -18.94 -1.38 4.86
CA GLY A 134 -18.64 -1.23 3.43
C GLY A 134 -19.79 -1.65 2.51
N ARG A 135 -20.47 -2.75 2.85
CA ARG A 135 -21.67 -3.22 2.13
C ARG A 135 -22.87 -2.31 2.35
N LEU A 136 -23.16 -1.90 3.58
CA LEU A 136 -24.22 -0.93 3.90
C LEU A 136 -24.03 0.37 3.12
N LYS A 137 -22.79 0.88 3.06
CA LYS A 137 -22.46 2.04 2.21
C LYS A 137 -22.74 1.77 0.73
N THR A 138 -22.42 0.58 0.23
CA THR A 138 -22.68 0.20 -1.18
C THR A 138 -24.18 0.02 -1.47
N ALA A 139 -24.94 -0.58 -0.56
CA ALA A 139 -26.37 -0.82 -0.69
C ALA A 139 -27.19 0.50 -0.57
N LEU A 140 -26.80 1.38 0.35
CA LEU A 140 -27.38 2.72 0.46
C LEU A 140 -27.06 3.59 -0.77
N LYS A 141 -25.87 3.43 -1.37
CA LYS A 141 -25.52 4.05 -2.67
C LYS A 141 -26.35 3.53 -3.84
N ALA A 142 -26.91 2.32 -3.74
CA ALA A 142 -27.73 1.68 -4.78
C ALA A 142 -29.25 1.99 -4.67
N GLY A 143 -29.67 2.80 -3.70
CA GLY A 143 -31.07 3.23 -3.55
C GLY A 143 -31.98 2.26 -2.81
N ILE A 144 -31.43 1.22 -2.16
CA ILE A 144 -32.20 0.26 -1.35
C ILE A 144 -32.67 0.95 -0.06
N SER A 145 -33.91 0.66 0.38
CA SER A 145 -34.49 1.29 1.58
C SER A 145 -33.59 1.01 2.80
N ALA A 146 -33.41 1.98 3.72
CA ALA A 146 -32.45 1.77 4.82
C ALA A 146 -32.83 0.62 5.75
N THR A 147 -34.10 0.23 5.80
CA THR A 147 -34.56 -0.98 6.48
C THR A 147 -34.03 -2.23 5.79
N ASP A 148 -34.10 -2.29 4.47
CA ASP A 148 -33.62 -3.43 3.67
C ASP A 148 -32.09 -3.44 3.59
N ALA A 149 -31.43 -2.29 3.51
CA ALA A 149 -29.96 -2.19 3.50
C ALA A 149 -29.33 -2.56 4.86
N VAL A 150 -30.05 -2.35 5.97
CA VAL A 150 -29.65 -2.79 7.32
C VAL A 150 -29.86 -4.30 7.47
N TYR A 151 -30.93 -4.84 6.87
CA TYR A 151 -31.23 -6.28 6.84
C TYR A 151 -30.24 -7.05 5.93
N ASP A 152 -29.99 -6.57 4.72
CA ASP A 152 -28.99 -7.10 3.75
C ASP A 152 -27.54 -6.95 4.21
N ALA A 153 -27.27 -6.10 5.21
CA ALA A 153 -25.97 -6.01 5.87
C ALA A 153 -25.87 -6.92 7.13
N GLY A 154 -26.93 -7.68 7.42
CA GLY A 154 -27.00 -8.67 8.49
C GLY A 154 -27.12 -8.10 9.91
N TYR A 155 -27.59 -6.87 10.10
CA TYR A 155 -27.74 -6.30 11.45
C TYR A 155 -29.09 -6.69 12.05
N SER A 156 -29.08 -7.59 13.05
CA SER A 156 -30.28 -8.08 13.72
C SER A 156 -30.84 -7.15 14.82
N ALA A 157 -30.11 -6.09 15.20
CA ALA A 157 -30.56 -5.11 16.20
C ALA A 157 -30.56 -3.69 15.64
N SER A 158 -31.76 -3.17 15.37
CA SER A 158 -32.00 -1.84 14.79
C SER A 158 -31.39 -0.70 15.63
N SER A 159 -31.26 -0.85 16.94
CA SER A 159 -30.86 0.22 17.87
C SER A 159 -29.41 0.70 17.75
N GLN A 160 -28.44 -0.15 17.39
CA GLN A 160 -27.03 0.28 17.26
C GLN A 160 -26.75 1.07 15.97
N VAL A 161 -27.56 0.86 14.93
CA VAL A 161 -27.47 1.61 13.69
C VAL A 161 -28.09 3.00 13.86
N TYR A 162 -29.22 3.13 14.56
CA TYR A 162 -29.87 4.43 14.85
C TYR A 162 -29.07 5.34 15.79
N SER A 163 -28.09 4.79 16.52
CA SER A 163 -27.27 5.55 17.49
C SER A 163 -26.10 6.31 16.85
N GLY A 164 -25.77 6.04 15.58
CA GLY A 164 -24.70 6.73 14.85
C GLY A 164 -23.27 6.25 15.11
N ASP A 165 -23.04 5.28 16.00
CA ASP A 165 -21.69 4.77 16.33
C ASP A 165 -20.99 4.04 15.17
N ILE A 166 -21.76 3.52 14.21
CA ILE A 166 -21.25 2.71 13.08
C ILE A 166 -20.89 3.59 11.86
N LEU A 167 -21.54 4.75 11.70
CA LEU A 167 -21.38 5.65 10.56
C LEU A 167 -20.82 7.04 10.97
N GLY A 168 -20.70 7.31 12.26
CA GLY A 168 -20.49 8.66 12.81
C GLY A 168 -21.74 9.55 12.78
N MET A 169 -22.88 9.03 12.30
CA MET A 169 -24.19 9.71 12.19
C MET A 169 -25.33 8.70 11.99
N THR A 170 -26.59 9.08 12.23
CA THR A 170 -27.74 8.16 12.10
C THR A 170 -28.09 7.86 10.63
N PRO A 171 -28.71 6.71 10.29
CA PRO A 171 -29.08 6.34 8.91
C PRO A 171 -30.11 7.28 8.27
N ILE A 172 -30.93 7.93 9.10
CA ILE A 172 -31.86 8.97 8.64
C ILE A 172 -31.05 10.22 8.24
N THR A 173 -30.06 10.61 9.05
CA THR A 173 -29.10 11.69 8.75
C THR A 173 -28.24 11.39 7.51
N TYR A 174 -27.90 10.12 7.27
CA TYR A 174 -27.22 9.69 6.04
C TYR A 174 -28.13 9.76 4.80
N ARG A 175 -29.45 9.51 4.97
CA ARG A 175 -30.46 9.56 3.90
C ARG A 175 -30.89 10.99 3.55
N THR A 176 -30.94 11.89 4.54
CA THR A 176 -31.39 13.28 4.35
C THR A 176 -30.26 14.25 4.06
N GLY A 177 -29.02 13.78 3.89
CA GLY A 177 -27.85 14.65 3.69
C GLY A 177 -27.59 15.52 4.90
N GLY A 178 -27.17 14.93 6.03
CA GLY A 178 -26.52 15.69 7.10
C GLY A 178 -25.51 16.64 6.46
N GLU A 179 -25.60 17.94 6.79
CA GLU A 179 -24.96 19.10 6.13
C GLU A 179 -24.07 18.72 4.95
N ALA A 180 -24.54 18.99 3.72
CA ALA A 180 -23.77 18.77 2.50
C ALA A 180 -22.31 19.17 2.72
N ILE A 181 -21.39 18.20 2.60
CA ILE A 181 -19.97 18.47 2.81
C ILE A 181 -19.55 19.46 1.73
N THR A 182 -19.12 20.66 2.15
CA THR A 182 -18.55 21.63 1.21
C THR A 182 -17.16 21.19 0.80
N ILE A 183 -16.96 21.06 -0.50
CA ILE A 183 -15.68 20.74 -1.12
C ILE A 183 -15.27 21.92 -1.97
N THR A 184 -14.10 22.46 -1.66
CA THR A 184 -13.43 23.42 -2.52
C THR A 184 -12.44 22.69 -3.40
N TYR A 185 -12.42 22.98 -4.70
CA TYR A 185 -11.46 22.37 -5.62
C TYR A 185 -10.83 23.39 -6.58
N THR A 186 -9.72 22.99 -7.18
CA THR A 186 -9.07 23.71 -8.29
C THR A 186 -8.45 22.68 -9.23
N ILE A 187 -8.33 23.06 -10.49
CA ILE A 187 -7.64 22.29 -11.52
C ILE A 187 -6.64 23.21 -12.20
N VAL A 188 -5.38 22.79 -12.25
CA VAL A 188 -4.29 23.56 -12.86
C VAL A 188 -3.49 22.71 -13.82
N PRO A 189 -2.95 23.28 -14.91
CA PRO A 189 -2.01 22.57 -15.77
C PRO A 189 -0.71 22.27 -15.00
N CYS A 190 -0.10 21.12 -15.29
CA CYS A 190 1.19 20.70 -14.75
C CYS A 190 1.98 19.87 -15.78
N SER A 191 3.21 19.51 -15.44
CA SER A 191 4.11 18.70 -16.29
C SER A 191 3.57 17.30 -16.64
N LEU A 192 2.50 16.84 -15.96
CA LEU A 192 1.85 15.54 -16.17
C LEU A 192 0.41 15.65 -16.70
N GLY A 193 0.05 16.78 -17.32
CA GLY A 193 -1.30 17.09 -17.81
C GLY A 193 -1.97 18.10 -16.90
N TYR A 194 -3.00 17.68 -16.18
CA TYR A 194 -3.72 18.50 -15.21
C TYR A 194 -3.62 17.90 -13.81
N LEU A 195 -3.51 18.78 -12.82
CA LEU A 195 -3.54 18.47 -11.40
C LEU A 195 -4.83 19.03 -10.81
N MET A 196 -5.66 18.16 -10.24
CA MET A 196 -6.81 18.56 -9.43
C MET A 196 -6.49 18.35 -7.95
N VAL A 197 -6.79 19.35 -7.13
CA VAL A 197 -6.80 19.25 -5.67
C VAL A 197 -8.19 19.62 -5.17
N ALA A 198 -8.75 18.79 -4.29
CA ALA A 198 -10.02 19.04 -3.62
C ALA A 198 -9.86 18.93 -2.10
N MET A 199 -10.53 19.81 -1.37
CA MET A 199 -10.34 20.04 0.05
C MET A 199 -11.68 20.25 0.75
N THR A 200 -11.85 19.61 1.91
CA THR A 200 -12.95 19.92 2.85
C THR A 200 -12.48 20.96 3.87
N LEU A 201 -13.34 21.36 4.80
CA LEU A 201 -12.93 22.21 5.94
C LEU A 201 -11.82 21.59 6.81
N ARG A 202 -11.62 20.26 6.76
CA ARG A 202 -10.63 19.55 7.58
C ARG A 202 -9.28 19.35 6.88
N GLY A 203 -9.25 19.32 5.55
CA GLY A 203 -8.04 19.06 4.78
C GLY A 203 -8.28 18.50 3.39
N VAL A 204 -7.20 18.20 2.69
CA VAL A 204 -7.18 17.68 1.32
C VAL A 204 -7.80 16.29 1.30
N CYS A 205 -8.92 16.14 0.61
CA CYS A 205 -9.64 14.88 0.49
C CYS A 205 -9.34 14.15 -0.81
N LYS A 206 -8.92 14.86 -1.86
CA LYS A 206 -8.59 14.27 -3.17
C LYS A 206 -7.48 15.03 -3.88
N ILE A 207 -6.54 14.30 -4.47
CA ILE A 207 -5.54 14.81 -5.41
C ILE A 207 -5.53 13.86 -6.61
N SER A 208 -5.74 14.37 -7.81
CA SER A 208 -5.78 13.56 -9.03
C SER A 208 -5.02 14.19 -10.18
N LEU A 209 -4.45 13.33 -11.03
CA LEU A 209 -3.77 13.71 -12.27
C LEU A 209 -4.59 13.21 -13.47
N GLY A 210 -4.75 14.03 -14.49
CA GLY A 210 -5.57 13.70 -15.66
C GLY A 210 -5.12 14.41 -16.93
N ASP A 211 -5.72 14.04 -18.04
CA ASP A 211 -5.44 14.61 -19.37
C ASP A 211 -6.44 15.72 -19.75
N SER A 212 -7.54 15.86 -18.99
CA SER A 212 -8.63 16.81 -19.23
C SER A 212 -9.16 17.38 -17.90
N GLU A 213 -9.47 18.68 -17.85
CA GLU A 213 -10.16 19.29 -16.72
C GLU A 213 -11.57 18.71 -16.55
N ASP A 214 -12.28 18.45 -17.65
CA ASP A 214 -13.65 17.94 -17.64
C ASP A 214 -13.72 16.55 -17.00
N ASP A 215 -12.78 15.67 -17.33
CA ASP A 215 -12.72 14.32 -16.78
C ASP A 215 -12.40 14.33 -15.27
N LEU A 216 -11.50 15.23 -14.84
CA LEU A 216 -11.16 15.40 -13.43
C LEU A 216 -12.33 15.97 -12.63
N ASN A 217 -13.04 16.94 -13.19
CA ASN A 217 -14.25 17.50 -12.59
C ASN A 217 -15.36 16.44 -12.49
N ALA A 218 -15.59 15.67 -13.56
CA ALA A 218 -16.56 14.57 -13.57
C ALA A 218 -16.20 13.48 -12.53
N ASP A 219 -14.92 13.11 -12.40
CA ASP A 219 -14.45 12.17 -11.37
C ASP A 219 -14.62 12.71 -9.94
N LEU A 220 -14.49 14.03 -9.72
CA LEU A 220 -14.76 14.66 -8.43
C LEU A 220 -16.26 14.61 -8.08
N ILE A 221 -17.12 15.02 -9.01
CA ILE A 221 -18.57 15.00 -8.83
C ILE A 221 -19.09 13.57 -8.63
N GLY A 222 -18.57 12.61 -9.40
CA GLY A 222 -18.92 11.20 -9.27
C GLY A 222 -18.49 10.59 -7.93
N GLU A 223 -17.37 11.03 -7.36
CA GLU A 223 -16.92 10.59 -6.04
C GLU A 223 -17.72 11.21 -4.89
N PHE A 224 -18.20 12.46 -5.06
CA PHE A 224 -18.96 13.21 -4.05
C PHE A 224 -20.29 13.78 -4.59
N PRO A 225 -21.26 12.94 -4.98
CA PRO A 225 -22.46 13.37 -5.69
C PRO A 225 -23.45 14.21 -4.86
N GLN A 226 -23.25 14.30 -3.55
CA GLN A 226 -24.09 15.06 -2.61
C GLN A 226 -23.30 16.19 -1.91
N ALA A 227 -22.06 16.43 -2.33
CA ALA A 227 -21.25 17.52 -1.80
C ALA A 227 -21.61 18.84 -2.49
N ASP A 228 -21.48 19.93 -1.76
CA ASP A 228 -21.49 21.28 -2.34
C ASP A 228 -20.07 21.56 -2.87
N ILE A 229 -19.89 21.41 -4.18
CA ILE A 229 -18.57 21.48 -4.84
C ILE A 229 -18.42 22.85 -5.51
N THR A 230 -17.47 23.65 -5.02
CA THR A 230 -17.17 24.99 -5.56
C THR A 230 -15.71 25.10 -5.96
N ARG A 231 -15.44 25.72 -7.12
CA ARG A 231 -14.07 26.03 -7.57
C ARG A 231 -13.59 27.31 -6.88
N ASP A 232 -12.40 27.26 -6.27
CA ASP A 232 -11.74 28.41 -5.64
C ASP A 232 -10.22 28.25 -5.79
N ASP A 233 -9.69 28.86 -6.85
CA ASP A 233 -8.31 28.69 -7.25
C ASP A 233 -7.38 29.38 -6.22
N ASP A 234 -7.71 30.61 -5.80
CA ASP A 234 -6.91 31.40 -4.87
C ASP A 234 -6.74 30.71 -3.51
N ARG A 235 -7.83 30.14 -2.96
CA ARG A 235 -7.80 29.44 -1.67
C ARG A 235 -6.93 28.19 -1.71
N LEU A 236 -6.82 27.52 -2.86
CA LEU A 236 -6.07 26.28 -3.00
C LEU A 236 -4.63 26.46 -3.51
N MET A 237 -4.26 27.64 -3.99
CA MET A 237 -2.89 27.93 -4.42
C MET A 237 -1.79 27.57 -3.39
N PRO A 238 -1.97 27.77 -2.07
CA PRO A 238 -0.99 27.34 -1.06
C PRO A 238 -0.77 25.83 -0.99
N PHE A 239 -1.73 25.01 -1.43
CA PHE A 239 -1.62 23.55 -1.49
C PHE A 239 -1.11 23.07 -2.85
N ILE A 240 -1.46 23.78 -3.92
CA ILE A 240 -1.00 23.50 -5.28
C ILE A 240 0.49 23.76 -5.44
N THR A 241 0.98 24.90 -4.94
CA THR A 241 2.37 25.32 -5.14
C THR A 241 3.39 24.28 -4.65
N PRO A 242 3.26 23.71 -3.43
CA PRO A 242 4.13 22.63 -2.98
C PRO A 242 4.03 21.35 -3.81
N ILE A 243 2.84 21.02 -4.34
CA ILE A 243 2.64 19.82 -5.17
C ILE A 243 3.33 19.98 -6.52
N ILE A 244 3.22 21.15 -7.16
CA ILE A 244 3.92 21.43 -8.41
C ILE A 244 5.43 21.41 -8.19
N ALA A 245 5.93 22.10 -7.16
CA ALA A 245 7.35 22.09 -6.83
C ALA A 245 7.87 20.68 -6.48
N TYR A 246 7.05 19.82 -5.88
CA TYR A 246 7.37 18.40 -5.67
C TYR A 246 7.44 17.62 -7.00
N LEU A 247 6.49 17.85 -7.91
CA LEU A 247 6.46 17.23 -9.24
C LEU A 247 7.66 17.62 -10.09
N ASP A 248 8.17 18.83 -9.91
CA ASP A 248 9.34 19.35 -10.64
C ASP A 248 10.67 18.99 -9.95
N GLY A 249 10.62 18.25 -8.82
CA GLY A 249 11.82 17.80 -8.11
C GLY A 249 12.48 18.85 -7.21
N HIS A 250 11.85 20.00 -6.97
CA HIS A 250 12.35 21.05 -6.09
C HIS A 250 12.08 20.77 -4.59
N HIS A 251 11.14 19.86 -4.27
CA HIS A 251 10.88 19.39 -2.91
C HIS A 251 10.81 17.87 -2.85
N THR A 252 11.46 17.29 -1.84
CA THR A 252 11.47 15.84 -1.59
C THR A 252 10.41 15.37 -0.60
N HIS A 253 9.76 16.30 0.09
CA HIS A 253 8.71 16.03 1.07
C HIS A 253 7.47 16.88 0.80
N LEU A 254 6.31 16.22 0.83
CA LEU A 254 5.01 16.85 0.68
C LEU A 254 4.23 16.68 1.99
N ASN A 255 4.06 17.76 2.74
CA ASN A 255 3.31 17.76 4.00
C ASN A 255 2.00 18.51 3.82
N LEU A 256 0.91 17.77 3.59
CA LEU A 256 -0.44 18.32 3.41
C LEU A 256 -1.35 17.81 4.52
N PRO A 257 -2.29 18.63 5.03
CA PRO A 257 -3.34 18.16 5.92
C PRO A 257 -4.30 17.28 5.11
N LEU A 258 -4.36 15.98 5.41
CA LEU A 258 -5.19 15.03 4.67
C LEU A 258 -6.49 14.73 5.42
N ASP A 259 -7.64 14.83 4.73
CA ASP A 259 -8.96 14.42 5.21
C ASP A 259 -9.46 13.22 4.39
N ILE A 260 -8.87 12.05 4.64
CA ILE A 260 -9.13 10.83 3.88
C ILE A 260 -9.83 9.78 4.73
N SER A 261 -10.90 9.20 4.18
CA SER A 261 -11.58 8.04 4.75
C SER A 261 -10.87 6.75 4.32
N ALA A 262 -10.49 5.92 5.27
CA ALA A 262 -9.75 4.70 5.01
C ALA A 262 -10.23 3.56 5.92
N THR A 263 -10.21 2.33 5.42
CA THR A 263 -10.23 1.14 6.29
C THR A 263 -8.96 1.09 7.15
N SER A 264 -9.00 0.34 8.25
CA SER A 264 -7.82 0.13 9.11
C SER A 264 -6.63 -0.49 8.35
N PHE A 265 -6.90 -1.36 7.38
CA PHE A 265 -5.85 -1.91 6.51
C PHE A 265 -5.30 -0.84 5.55
N GLN A 266 -6.16 -0.09 4.86
CA GLN A 266 -5.72 0.99 3.96
C GLN A 266 -4.91 2.05 4.70
N ARG A 267 -5.35 2.49 5.89
CA ARG A 267 -4.62 3.45 6.71
C ARG A 267 -3.20 2.97 7.01
N ARG A 268 -3.03 1.73 7.46
CA ARG A 268 -1.71 1.13 7.71
C ARG A 268 -0.85 1.04 6.45
N VAL A 269 -1.44 0.62 5.33
CA VAL A 269 -0.72 0.59 4.04
C VAL A 269 -0.23 1.99 3.70
N TRP A 270 -1.12 2.98 3.71
CA TRP A 270 -0.82 4.37 3.34
C TRP A 270 0.19 5.03 4.28
N GLU A 271 0.17 4.71 5.57
CA GLU A 271 1.21 5.12 6.53
C GLU A 271 2.59 4.58 6.14
N ILE A 272 2.69 3.30 5.75
CA ILE A 272 3.96 2.72 5.26
C ILE A 272 4.36 3.37 3.93
N LEU A 273 3.41 3.61 3.02
CA LEU A 273 3.72 4.29 1.75
C LEU A 273 4.36 5.65 2.00
N ARG A 274 3.82 6.44 2.94
CA ARG A 274 4.37 7.75 3.32
C ARG A 274 5.77 7.68 3.93
N GLN A 275 6.20 6.52 4.43
CA GLN A 275 7.54 6.29 4.97
C GLN A 275 8.56 5.89 3.90
N ILE A 276 8.13 5.53 2.68
CA ILE A 276 9.06 5.23 1.59
C ILE A 276 9.77 6.54 1.22
N PRO A 277 11.11 6.63 1.31
CA PRO A 277 11.83 7.85 0.98
C PRO A 277 11.62 8.31 -0.46
N TYR A 278 11.86 9.59 -0.70
CA TYR A 278 11.87 10.14 -2.06
C TYR A 278 12.93 9.41 -2.89
N GLY A 279 12.58 9.06 -4.14
CA GLY A 279 13.39 8.31 -5.10
C GLY A 279 13.77 6.89 -4.69
N GLU A 280 13.15 6.36 -3.63
CA GLU A 280 13.19 4.94 -3.33
C GLU A 280 11.91 4.24 -3.78
N THR A 281 12.03 2.94 -4.09
CA THR A 281 10.89 2.08 -4.38
C THR A 281 10.81 0.91 -3.43
N ARG A 282 9.61 0.33 -3.29
CA ARG A 282 9.37 -0.92 -2.57
C ARG A 282 8.46 -1.82 -3.40
N SER A 283 8.59 -3.13 -3.27
CA SER A 283 7.65 -4.07 -3.89
C SER A 283 6.38 -4.23 -3.05
N TYR A 284 5.28 -4.65 -3.69
CA TYR A 284 4.05 -5.01 -2.95
C TYR A 284 4.32 -6.03 -1.83
N ASP A 285 5.21 -6.98 -2.05
CA ASP A 285 5.62 -7.99 -1.07
C ASP A 285 6.39 -7.36 0.09
N GLN A 286 7.28 -6.40 -0.17
CA GLN A 286 8.00 -5.67 0.87
C GLN A 286 7.06 -4.89 1.79
N ILE A 287 6.06 -4.22 1.22
CA ILE A 287 5.04 -3.53 2.01
C ILE A 287 4.21 -4.53 2.84
N ALA A 288 3.84 -5.67 2.23
CA ALA A 288 3.14 -6.74 2.93
C ALA A 288 3.95 -7.29 4.11
N MET A 289 5.27 -7.44 3.95
CA MET A 289 6.19 -7.82 5.02
C MET A 289 6.26 -6.77 6.13
N LEU A 290 6.36 -5.47 5.78
CA LEU A 290 6.38 -4.38 6.77
C LEU A 290 5.08 -4.28 7.58
N LEU A 291 3.94 -4.69 7.00
CA LEU A 291 2.66 -4.79 7.70
C LEU A 291 2.59 -5.99 8.67
N GLY A 292 3.60 -6.87 8.67
CA GLY A 292 3.52 -8.16 9.36
C GLY A 292 2.60 -9.17 8.67
N GLN A 293 2.28 -8.97 7.39
CA GLN A 293 1.34 -9.77 6.60
C GLN A 293 1.93 -10.22 5.26
N PRO A 294 2.94 -11.11 5.23
CA PRO A 294 3.72 -11.41 4.02
C PRO A 294 2.91 -11.93 2.82
N THR A 295 1.71 -12.48 3.04
CA THR A 295 0.81 -12.99 1.99
C THR A 295 -0.15 -11.94 1.43
N ALA A 296 -0.16 -10.73 1.97
CA ALA A 296 -1.16 -9.69 1.67
C ALA A 296 -0.84 -8.83 0.44
N SER A 297 0.11 -9.20 -0.43
CA SER A 297 0.58 -8.37 -1.55
C SER A 297 -0.54 -7.91 -2.50
N ARG A 298 -1.53 -8.78 -2.75
CA ARG A 298 -2.72 -8.41 -3.56
C ARG A 298 -3.62 -7.39 -2.85
N ALA A 299 -3.79 -7.50 -1.54
CA ALA A 299 -4.54 -6.54 -0.75
C ALA A 299 -3.82 -5.17 -0.71
N VAL A 300 -2.48 -5.18 -0.57
CA VAL A 300 -1.66 -3.97 -0.69
C VAL A 300 -1.83 -3.33 -2.06
N ALA A 301 -1.81 -4.10 -3.15
CA ALA A 301 -2.03 -3.57 -4.49
C ALA A 301 -3.39 -2.89 -4.65
N ARG A 302 -4.46 -3.47 -4.08
CA ARG A 302 -5.79 -2.84 -4.04
C ARG A 302 -5.79 -1.56 -3.22
N ALA A 303 -5.16 -1.54 -2.05
CA ALA A 303 -5.05 -0.34 -1.22
C ALA A 303 -4.27 0.79 -1.92
N CYS A 304 -3.25 0.46 -2.72
CA CYS A 304 -2.54 1.42 -3.57
C CYS A 304 -3.45 1.96 -4.69
N ALA A 305 -4.24 1.10 -5.33
CA ALA A 305 -5.16 1.47 -6.40
C ALA A 305 -6.30 2.38 -5.91
N THR A 306 -6.72 2.25 -4.66
CA THR A 306 -7.78 3.07 -4.04
C THR A 306 -7.26 4.35 -3.37
N ASN A 307 -6.00 4.73 -3.57
CA ASN A 307 -5.47 5.97 -3.01
C ASN A 307 -6.23 7.19 -3.59
N PRO A 308 -6.83 8.05 -2.75
CA PRO A 308 -7.54 9.24 -3.23
C PRO A 308 -6.62 10.46 -3.45
N VAL A 309 -5.40 10.44 -2.91
CA VAL A 309 -4.48 11.59 -2.92
C VAL A 309 -3.15 11.22 -3.58
N ALA A 310 -3.08 11.42 -4.90
CA ALA A 310 -1.85 11.27 -5.68
C ALA A 310 -0.70 12.06 -5.04
N LEU A 311 0.53 11.52 -5.12
CA LEU A 311 1.78 12.12 -4.63
C LEU A 311 1.88 12.23 -3.10
N ALA A 312 0.86 12.75 -2.42
CA ALA A 312 0.81 12.88 -0.96
C ALA A 312 0.84 11.52 -0.25
N ILE A 313 0.16 10.52 -0.81
CA ILE A 313 0.41 9.12 -0.51
C ILE A 313 1.16 8.54 -1.72
N PRO A 314 2.47 8.23 -1.61
CA PRO A 314 3.33 7.95 -2.76
C PRO A 314 3.18 6.50 -3.25
N CYS A 315 1.97 6.11 -3.65
CA CYS A 315 1.67 4.79 -4.20
C CYS A 315 2.38 4.51 -5.55
N HIS A 316 2.90 5.54 -6.23
CA HIS A 316 3.77 5.39 -7.40
C HIS A 316 5.12 4.75 -7.07
N ARG A 317 5.58 4.81 -5.81
CA ARG A 317 6.82 4.15 -5.35
C ARG A 317 6.69 2.65 -5.16
N VAL A 318 5.49 2.10 -5.27
CA VAL A 318 5.25 0.65 -5.14
C VAL A 318 5.32 -0.03 -6.50
N VAL A 319 6.22 -1.00 -6.66
CA VAL A 319 6.47 -1.69 -7.94
C VAL A 319 6.30 -3.21 -7.80
N ARG A 320 6.36 -3.94 -8.92
CA ARG A 320 6.39 -5.42 -8.86
C ARG A 320 7.75 -5.90 -8.32
N LYS A 321 7.80 -7.17 -7.88
CA LYS A 321 9.05 -7.78 -7.33
C LYS A 321 10.23 -7.72 -8.30
N ASN A 322 9.97 -7.78 -9.61
CA ASN A 322 10.98 -7.70 -10.67
C ASN A 322 11.34 -6.26 -11.08
N GLY A 323 10.81 -5.24 -10.39
CA GLY A 323 11.03 -3.83 -10.73
C GLY A 323 10.06 -3.27 -11.78
N ASP A 324 9.24 -4.11 -12.41
CA ASP A 324 8.30 -3.65 -13.42
C ASP A 324 7.24 -2.73 -12.84
N LEU A 325 6.89 -1.70 -13.63
CA LEU A 325 5.78 -0.84 -13.34
C LEU A 325 4.47 -1.55 -13.67
N ALA A 326 3.60 -1.67 -12.68
CA ALA A 326 2.21 -2.02 -12.89
C ALA A 326 1.32 -1.23 -11.97
N GLY A 327 0.07 -1.04 -12.41
CA GLY A 327 -0.99 -0.42 -11.62
C GLY A 327 -0.65 1.00 -11.17
N TYR A 328 -1.32 1.98 -11.75
CA TYR A 328 -1.35 3.32 -11.20
C TYR A 328 -2.68 3.95 -11.56
N ARG A 329 -3.41 4.47 -10.56
CA ARG A 329 -4.76 5.02 -10.75
C ARG A 329 -4.78 6.07 -11.86
N TRP A 330 -3.71 6.86 -11.98
CA TRP A 330 -3.59 7.95 -12.96
C TRP A 330 -2.72 7.60 -14.18
N GLY A 331 -2.42 6.32 -14.41
CA GLY A 331 -1.74 5.83 -15.61
C GLY A 331 -0.24 5.51 -15.45
N ILE A 332 0.19 4.41 -16.06
CA ILE A 332 1.57 3.89 -15.91
C ILE A 332 2.62 4.88 -16.42
N GLN A 333 2.30 5.67 -17.45
CA GLN A 333 3.23 6.68 -17.98
C GLN A 333 3.54 7.77 -16.95
N ARG A 334 2.53 8.29 -16.23
CA ARG A 334 2.73 9.25 -15.14
C ARG A 334 3.60 8.66 -14.03
N LYS A 335 3.31 7.42 -13.61
CA LYS A 335 4.12 6.71 -12.62
C LYS A 335 5.60 6.62 -13.02
N ARG A 336 5.89 6.34 -14.29
CA ARG A 336 7.26 6.29 -14.82
C ARG A 336 7.95 7.65 -14.74
N VAL A 337 7.28 8.71 -15.22
CA VAL A 337 7.85 10.07 -15.22
C VAL A 337 8.12 10.54 -13.79
N ILE A 338 7.17 10.34 -12.86
CA ILE A 338 7.37 10.72 -11.45
C ILE A 338 8.59 10.00 -10.89
N LEU A 339 8.67 8.67 -11.03
CA LEU A 339 9.83 7.91 -10.54
C LEU A 339 11.14 8.39 -11.16
N GLN A 340 11.17 8.73 -12.44
CA GLN A 340 12.37 9.25 -13.08
C GLN A 340 12.83 10.57 -12.46
N ILE A 341 11.92 11.52 -12.29
CA ILE A 341 12.21 12.81 -11.63
C ILE A 341 12.75 12.58 -10.23
N GLU A 342 12.15 11.64 -9.47
CA GLU A 342 12.60 11.36 -8.12
C GLU A 342 14.04 10.79 -8.07
N HIS A 343 14.40 9.91 -9.00
CA HIS A 343 15.75 9.34 -9.09
C HIS A 343 16.79 10.39 -9.56
N GLU A 344 16.45 11.21 -10.55
CA GLU A 344 17.36 12.23 -11.10
C GLU A 344 17.70 13.32 -10.06
N CYS A 345 16.72 13.73 -9.27
CA CYS A 345 16.93 14.67 -8.17
C CYS A 345 17.93 14.14 -7.14
N ILE A 346 17.86 12.85 -6.79
CA ILE A 346 18.82 12.22 -5.86
C ILE A 346 20.22 12.12 -6.47
N SER A 347 20.34 11.72 -7.73
CA SER A 347 21.65 11.64 -8.38
C SER A 347 22.34 13.01 -8.41
N ASN A 348 21.57 14.09 -8.64
CA ASN A 348 22.11 15.45 -8.67
C ASN A 348 22.45 15.97 -7.26
N THR A 349 21.70 15.56 -6.24
CA THR A 349 21.96 15.96 -4.84
C THR A 349 23.17 15.21 -4.24
N SER A 350 23.44 13.98 -4.67
CA SER A 350 24.64 13.21 -4.28
C SER A 350 25.96 13.76 -4.83
N CYS A 351 25.89 14.72 -5.79
CA CYS A 351 27.04 15.42 -6.34
C CYS A 351 27.33 16.77 -5.63
N ALA A 352 26.63 17.09 -4.54
CA ALA A 352 26.88 18.29 -3.73
C ALA A 352 28.05 18.09 -2.73
N CYS A 353 29.20 17.64 -3.24
CA CYS A 353 30.49 18.00 -2.66
C CYS A 353 30.75 19.45 -3.07
N GLY A 354 30.69 20.38 -2.12
CA GLY A 354 30.79 21.80 -2.37
C GLY A 354 32.14 22.24 -2.93
N THR A 355 32.32 22.19 -4.24
CA THR A 355 33.25 23.01 -5.04
C THR A 355 33.06 22.75 -6.55
N CYS A 356 31.99 23.28 -7.14
CA CYS A 356 31.91 23.43 -8.59
C CYS A 356 31.48 24.85 -8.93
N HIS A 357 32.46 25.75 -9.04
CA HIS A 357 32.28 27.03 -9.74
C HIS A 357 31.94 26.76 -11.22
N HIS A 358 31.02 27.58 -11.75
CA HIS A 358 30.83 27.95 -13.15
C HIS A 358 31.54 27.12 -14.23
N VAL A 359 30.75 26.55 -15.15
CA VAL A 359 31.06 26.64 -16.59
C VAL A 359 29.77 26.90 -17.37
N SER A 360 29.41 28.18 -17.48
CA SER A 360 28.66 28.70 -18.60
C SER A 360 29.67 29.39 -19.52
N LYS A 361 30.11 28.68 -20.57
CA LYS A 361 30.74 29.24 -21.78
C LYS A 361 31.02 28.13 -22.79
N THR A 362 30.21 28.08 -23.85
CA THR A 362 30.74 27.87 -25.20
C THR A 362 30.18 29.00 -26.05
N ASP A 363 31.08 29.92 -26.40
CA ASP A 363 30.88 30.96 -27.38
C ASP A 363 31.80 30.59 -28.55
N SER A 364 31.26 30.49 -29.75
CA SER A 364 32.03 30.44 -31.01
C SER A 364 31.13 30.81 -32.19
N SER A 365 30.85 32.10 -32.30
CA SER A 365 31.15 32.87 -33.52
C SER A 365 30.84 32.23 -34.88
N ILE A 366 29.68 32.59 -35.45
CA ILE A 366 29.53 32.73 -36.91
C ILE A 366 29.48 34.23 -37.22
N ARG A 367 30.53 34.68 -37.91
CA ARG A 367 30.73 36.06 -38.36
C ARG A 367 29.71 36.43 -39.44
N LEU A 368 29.16 37.63 -39.30
CA LEU A 368 28.59 38.44 -40.37
C LEU A 368 29.66 38.66 -41.47
N ASN A 369 29.30 38.35 -42.71
CA ASN A 369 29.92 38.95 -43.88
C ASN A 369 28.88 39.86 -44.55
N SER A 370 29.16 41.15 -44.52
CA SER A 370 28.47 42.20 -45.26
C SER A 370 28.91 42.20 -46.72
N SER A 371 27.95 42.05 -47.62
CA SER A 371 27.92 42.55 -49.01
C SER A 371 26.44 42.58 -49.38
N GLY A 372 25.77 43.72 -49.59
CA GLY A 372 26.06 44.76 -50.56
C GLY A 372 25.08 44.59 -51.73
N ALA A 373 24.39 45.68 -52.13
CA ALA A 373 23.38 45.80 -53.21
C ALA A 373 21.96 45.32 -52.84
N SER A 374 20.85 45.95 -53.20
CA SER A 374 20.56 47.19 -53.92
C SER A 374 19.05 47.46 -53.80
N SER A 375 18.70 48.73 -53.87
CA SER A 375 17.46 49.36 -54.35
C SER A 375 16.40 48.53 -55.10
N ASN A 376 15.16 49.01 -54.92
CA ASN A 376 13.98 49.04 -55.82
C ASN A 376 12.87 48.02 -55.56
N GLY A 377 11.64 48.55 -55.44
CA GLY A 377 10.38 47.84 -55.57
C GLY A 377 9.30 48.39 -54.67
#